data_AF-A0A7W8NF39-F1
#
_entry.id   AF-A0A7W8NF39-F1
#
_cell.length_a   1.000
_cell.length_b   1.000
_cell.length_c   1.000
_cell.angle_alpha   90.00
_cell.angle_beta   90.00
_cell.angle_gamma   90.00
#
_symmetry.space_group_name_H-M   'P 1'
#
loop_
_entity.id
_entity.type
_entity.pdbx_description
1 polymer ?
#
loop_
_entity_poly.entity_id
_entity_poly.type
_entity_poly.pdbx_seq_one_letter_code
_entity_poly.pdbx_strand_id
1 'polypeptide(L)' 'MTCRDEILTVARKLSRERTDGIFTAQEIVTAMRERGTRHLDTTIRRHVATEMCINAVGPKAGKYHDLERVGRGQFRLL' A
#
# COMPACT_ATOMS: atom_id res chain seq x y z
N MET A 1 -8.82 -12.02 -7.32
CA MET A 1 -7.90 -11.19 -6.51
C MET A 1 -8.52 -9.82 -6.36
N THR A 2 -8.50 -9.28 -5.14
CA THR A 2 -8.92 -7.89 -4.88
C THR A 2 -7.74 -6.94 -4.97
N CYS A 3 -8.00 -5.63 -5.11
CA CYS A 3 -6.94 -4.60 -5.10
C CYS A 3 -6.09 -4.70 -3.82
N ARG A 4 -6.71 -5.00 -2.67
CA ARG A 4 -6.04 -5.25 -1.39
C ARG A 4 -5.06 -6.43 -1.47
N ASP A 5 -5.47 -7.55 -2.06
CA ASP A 5 -4.61 -8.74 -2.17
C ASP A 5 -3.38 -8.47 -3.04
N GLU A 6 -3.56 -7.74 -4.14
CA GLU A 6 -2.46 -7.31 -5.01
C GLU A 6 -1.50 -6.38 -4.27
N ILE A 7 -2.03 -5.36 -3.58
CA ILE A 7 -1.24 -4.43 -2.76
C ILE A 7 -0.45 -5.20 -1.70
N LEU A 8 -1.08 -6.11 -0.95
CA LEU A 8 -0.41 -6.90 0.09
C LEU A 8 0.71 -7.78 -0.48
N THR A 9 0.49 -8.36 -1.67
CA THR A 9 1.51 -9.19 -2.33
C THR A 9 2.72 -8.34 -2.75
N VAL A 10 2.49 -7.14 -3.26
CA VAL A 10 3.56 -6.20 -3.64
C VAL A 10 4.24 -5.63 -2.39
N ALA A 11 3.48 -5.18 -1.40
CA ALA A 11 3.98 -4.65 -0.13
C ALA A 11 4.88 -5.65 0.61
N ARG A 12 4.47 -6.93 0.68
CA ARG A 12 5.31 -8.01 1.24
C ARG A 12 6.63 -8.18 0.49
N LYS A 13 6.61 -8.10 -0.85
CA LYS A 13 7.82 -8.18 -1.66
C LYS A 13 8.75 -7.00 -1.34
N LEU A 14 8.23 -5.77 -1.42
CA LEU A 14 9.00 -4.54 -1.15
C LEU A 14 9.55 -4.52 0.28
N SER A 15 8.75 -4.93 1.27
CA SER A 15 9.19 -4.99 2.67
C SER A 15 10.30 -6.01 2.91
N ARG A 16 10.40 -7.08 2.10
CA ARG A 16 11.47 -8.08 2.21
C ARG A 16 12.74 -7.65 1.48
N GLU A 17 12.61 -6.89 0.40
CA GLU A 17 13.74 -6.36 -0.38
C GLU A 17 14.47 -5.22 0.35
N ARG A 18 13.84 -4.61 1.36
CA ARG A 18 14.34 -3.43 2.05
C ARG A 18 14.70 -3.74 3.50
N THR A 19 15.87 -3.26 3.92
CA THR A 19 16.38 -3.48 5.29
C THR A 19 15.50 -2.82 6.37
N ASP A 20 14.83 -1.71 6.04
CA ASP A 20 13.95 -0.96 6.95
C ASP A 20 12.47 -1.38 6.86
N GLY A 21 12.12 -2.21 5.86
CA GLY A 21 10.75 -2.62 5.56
C GLY A 21 9.83 -1.47 5.14
N ILE A 22 10.37 -0.31 4.79
CA ILE A 22 9.59 0.91 4.46
C ILE A 22 9.48 1.05 2.96
N PHE A 23 8.27 1.26 2.45
CA PHE A 23 8.02 1.49 1.03
C PHE A 23 7.03 2.65 0.83
N THR A 24 6.96 3.15 -0.40
CA THR A 24 6.08 4.25 -0.77
C THR A 24 4.86 3.78 -1.54
N ALA A 25 3.79 4.57 -1.52
CA ALA A 25 2.62 4.30 -2.36
C ALA A 25 2.97 4.32 -3.86
N GLN A 26 3.98 5.09 -4.26
CA GLN A 26 4.46 5.13 -5.64
C GLN A 26 5.09 3.79 -6.05
N GLU A 27 5.94 3.21 -5.20
CA GLU A 27 6.56 1.91 -5.47
C GLU A 27 5.52 0.79 -5.56
N ILE A 28 4.49 0.82 -4.71
CA ILE A 28 3.34 -0.11 -4.80
C ILE A 28 2.69 0.03 -6.17
N VAL A 29 2.34 1.26 -6.59
CA VAL A 29 1.70 1.52 -7.89
C VAL A 29 2.59 1.03 -9.05
N THR A 30 3.88 1.36 -9.04
CA THR A 30 4.82 0.93 -10.08
C THR A 30 4.89 -0.59 -10.17
N ALA A 31 5.08 -1.28 -9.05
CA ALA A 31 5.20 -2.74 -9.05
C ALA A 31 3.87 -3.45 -9.36
N MET A 32 2.72 -2.87 -9.01
CA MET A 32 1.42 -3.39 -9.47
C MET A 32 1.23 -3.18 -10.98
N ARG A 33 1.68 -2.04 -11.52
CA ARG A 33 1.61 -1.74 -12.95
C ARG A 33 2.49 -2.69 -13.76
N GLU A 34 3.71 -2.97 -13.29
CA GLU A 34 4.62 -3.95 -13.91
C GLU A 34 4.03 -5.37 -13.95
N ARG A 35 3.20 -5.72 -12.96
CA ARG A 35 2.47 -7.00 -12.90
C ARG A 35 1.20 -7.02 -13.76
N GLY A 36 0.86 -5.91 -14.43
CA GLY A 36 -0.34 -5.82 -15.28
C GLY A 36 -1.64 -5.67 -14.51
N THR A 37 -1.65 -4.99 -13.36
CA THR A 37 -2.89 -4.71 -12.62
C THR A 37 -3.93 -4.01 -13.48
N ARG A 38 -5.22 -4.29 -13.22
CA ARG A 38 -6.36 -3.62 -13.86
C ARG A 38 -6.88 -2.42 -13.05
N HIS A 39 -6.31 -2.20 -11.86
CA HIS A 39 -6.73 -1.13 -10.98
C HIS A 39 -6.08 0.19 -11.36
N LEU A 40 -6.83 1.29 -11.25
CA LEU A 40 -6.31 2.63 -11.48
C LEU A 40 -5.31 3.02 -10.39
N ASP A 41 -4.25 3.73 -10.76
CA ASP A 41 -3.25 4.28 -9.84
C ASP A 41 -3.89 5.06 -8.68
N THR A 42 -4.94 5.84 -8.97
CA THR A 42 -5.70 6.61 -7.97
C THR A 42 -6.40 5.71 -6.96
N THR A 43 -6.97 4.59 -7.42
CA THR A 43 -7.60 3.59 -6.56
C THR A 43 -6.58 2.89 -5.67
N ILE A 44 -5.43 2.51 -6.22
CA ILE A 44 -4.34 1.88 -5.49
C ILE A 44 -3.83 2.81 -4.39
N ARG A 45 -3.52 4.08 -4.75
CA ARG A 45 -3.06 5.09 -3.79
C ARG A 45 -4.07 5.33 -2.68
N ARG A 46 -5.37 5.41 -2.99
CA ARG A 46 -6.42 5.59 -1.98
C ARG A 46 -6.48 4.39 -1.02
N HIS A 47 -6.40 3.17 -1.55
CA HIS A 47 -6.35 1.97 -0.71
C HIS A 47 -5.15 2.00 0.23
N VAL A 48 -3.95 2.26 -0.29
CA VAL A 48 -2.72 2.33 0.53
C VAL A 48 -2.79 3.45 1.56
N ALA A 49 -3.23 4.65 1.17
CA ALA A 49 -3.12 5.85 1.99
C ALA A 49 -4.25 6.01 3.03
N THR A 50 -5.41 5.39 2.79
CA THR A 50 -6.62 5.59 3.59
C THR A 50 -7.19 4.26 4.07
N GLU A 51 -7.62 3.39 3.16
CA GLU A 51 -8.41 2.22 3.53
C GLU A 51 -7.59 1.15 4.27
N MET A 52 -6.32 0.97 3.90
CA MET A 52 -5.41 -0.05 4.46
C MET A 52 -4.46 0.49 5.54
N CYS A 53 -4.49 1.80 5.79
CA CYS A 53 -3.55 2.47 6.67
C CYS A 53 -4.19 2.66 8.05
N ILE A 54 -3.61 2.05 9.08
CA ILE A 54 -4.16 2.05 10.46
C ILE A 54 -4.25 3.45 11.06
N ASN A 55 -3.27 4.30 10.77
CA ASN A 55 -3.18 5.67 11.28
C ASN A 55 -3.64 6.71 10.24
N ALA A 56 -4.42 6.30 9.23
CA ALA A 56 -5.07 7.24 8.34
C ALA A 56 -6.23 7.97 9.03
N VAL A 57 -6.49 9.20 8.59
CA VAL A 57 -7.60 10.01 9.07
C VAL A 57 -8.52 10.32 7.90
N GLY A 58 -9.83 10.16 8.11
CA GLY A 58 -10.85 10.53 7.13
C GLY A 58 -11.93 9.45 6.94
N PRO A 59 -12.89 9.70 6.03
CA PRO A 59 -13.95 8.74 5.73
C PRO A 59 -13.36 7.44 5.18
N LYS A 60 -13.75 6.30 5.78
CA LYS A 60 -13.24 4.95 5.43
C LYS A 60 -11.74 4.73 5.71
N ALA A 61 -11.10 5.59 6.50
CA ALA A 61 -9.75 5.36 6.97
C ALA A 61 -9.70 4.15 7.92
N GLY A 62 -8.58 3.42 7.92
CA GLY A 62 -8.37 2.29 8.83
C GLY A 62 -9.36 1.14 8.63
N LYS A 63 -9.96 0.99 7.44
CA LYS A 63 -10.88 -0.13 7.16
C LYS A 63 -10.17 -1.49 7.24
N TYR A 64 -8.90 -1.51 6.87
CA TYR A 64 -8.01 -2.66 6.97
C TYR A 64 -6.73 -2.20 7.67
N HIS A 65 -6.26 -2.93 8.68
CA HIS A 65 -5.10 -2.57 9.47
C HIS A 65 -3.83 -3.25 8.95
N ASP A 66 -3.60 -3.17 7.65
CA ASP A 66 -2.49 -3.88 6.99
C ASP A 66 -1.21 -3.04 6.92
N LEU A 67 -1.35 -1.73 6.88
CA LEU A 67 -0.27 -0.78 6.66
C LEU A 67 -0.24 0.26 7.76
N GLU A 68 0.95 0.76 8.04
CA GLU A 68 1.19 1.91 8.91
C GLU A 68 1.93 2.99 8.14
N ARG A 69 1.47 4.24 8.20
CA ARG A 69 2.21 5.38 7.67
C ARG A 69 3.27 5.80 8.67
N VAL A 70 4.53 5.57 8.35
CA VAL A 70 5.68 5.91 9.20
C VAL A 70 6.29 7.27 8.85
N GLY A 71 5.91 7.87 7.73
CA GLY A 71 6.43 9.16 7.28
C GLY A 71 5.66 9.76 6.10
N ARG A 72 6.16 10.86 5.55
CA ARG A 72 5.51 11.55 4.42
C ARG A 72 5.59 10.68 3.15
N GLY A 73 4.49 9.97 2.86
CA GLY A 73 4.40 9.06 1.71
C GLY A 73 5.11 7.72 1.91
N GLN A 74 5.57 7.45 3.13
CA GLN A 74 6.26 6.22 3.54
C GLN A 74 5.34 5.37 4.40
N PHE A 75 5.32 4.09 4.10
CA PHE A 75 4.46 3.09 4.70
C PHE A 75 5.27 1.86 5.08
N ARG A 76 4.79 1.14 6.10
CA ARG A 76 5.32 -0.14 6.54
C ARG A 76 4.17 -1.15 6.55
N LEU A 77 4.49 -2.41 6.27
CA LEU A 77 3.56 -3.53 6.42
C LEU A 77 3.53 -3.98 7.90
N LEU A 78 2.33 -4.19 8.43
CA LEU A 78 2.09 -4.74 9.77
C LEU A 78 2.02 -6.28 9.75
#